data_AF-A0A9E1TRI5-F1
#
_entry.id   AF-A0A9E1TRI5-F1
#
_cell.length_a   1.000
_cell.length_b   1.000
_cell.length_c   1.000
_cell.angle_alpha   90.00
_cell.angle_beta   90.00
_cell.angle_gamma   90.00
#
_symmetry.space_group_name_H-M   'P 1'
#
loop_
_entity.id
_entity.type
_entity.pdbx_description
1 polymer ?
#
loop_
_entity_poly.entity_id
_entity_poly.type
_entity_poly.pdbx_seq_one_letter_code
_entity_poly.pdbx_strand_id
1 'polypeptide(L)'
;MPEQNTVPTSHEVGSFFRQSETSLFAIILICGGLLAGLAFLDSGQHGLSLVGLGVALGITFMGFQYGFASGWRRFLQIGDGSAVSLHFILAALCALVFIPVTASGLGPSGSLAPVSVSLFVGAFIFGVGMQLANGCGSGVLFSFGGGSGRMIVALPFFVMGSVIGSVILPTFLTFGSLDPIEIGASLDLSGKLGLNLLLLLGAAGLFFWLGRRQGFGLTKRMLGATILIAVLCWAVFMVSRHPWGVTFGFTLWGAKIANLIGLPIEQTTFWNWPGPQRALTHSVLSDTSSLMDFAMIVGAGLWASLSGAFGKADWPDGAQLFAAAIGGLLMGIGARLGFGCNIGAFLAGTASGSMHGWIWFVMAMAGSVLGIRLRARFGF
;
A
#
# COMPACT_ATOMS: atom_id res chain seq x y z
N MET A 1 0.77 23.28 -54.28
CA MET A 1 1.71 23.72 -53.22
C MET A 1 1.68 22.67 -52.14
N PRO A 2 2.76 21.89 -51.92
CA PRO A 2 2.81 20.96 -50.80
C PRO A 2 3.10 21.76 -49.52
N GLU A 3 2.24 21.58 -48.50
CA GLU A 3 2.48 22.11 -47.14
C GLU A 3 3.82 21.59 -46.63
N GLN A 4 4.73 22.52 -46.32
CA GLN A 4 5.97 22.22 -45.62
C GLN A 4 5.60 21.78 -44.21
N ASN A 5 5.75 20.48 -43.92
CA ASN A 5 5.80 19.96 -42.56
C ASN A 5 7.04 20.54 -41.86
N THR A 6 6.88 21.69 -41.21
CA THR A 6 7.90 22.29 -40.37
C THR A 6 8.06 21.43 -39.12
N VAL A 7 9.21 20.78 -39.00
CA VAL A 7 9.63 20.09 -37.77
C VAL A 7 9.63 21.12 -36.63
N PRO A 8 8.89 20.89 -35.54
CA PRO A 8 8.78 21.86 -34.46
C PRO A 8 10.15 22.14 -33.84
N THR A 9 10.42 23.41 -33.56
CA THR A 9 11.67 23.84 -32.95
C THR A 9 11.78 23.33 -31.51
N SER A 10 12.99 23.13 -30.99
CA SER A 10 13.21 22.63 -29.61
C SER A 10 12.52 23.49 -28.54
N HIS A 11 12.31 24.78 -28.82
CA HIS A 11 11.57 25.71 -27.97
C HIS A 11 10.05 25.44 -27.97
N GLU A 12 9.45 25.13 -29.12
CA GLU A 12 8.02 24.78 -29.26
C GLU A 12 7.70 23.43 -28.59
N VAL A 13 8.62 22.46 -28.73
CA VAL A 13 8.52 21.17 -28.05
C VAL A 13 8.57 21.37 -26.53
N GLY A 14 9.50 22.19 -26.04
CA GLY A 14 9.61 22.52 -24.62
C GLY A 14 8.39 23.25 -24.04
N SER A 15 7.79 24.19 -24.79
CA SER A 15 6.57 24.88 -24.36
C SER A 15 5.35 23.96 -24.34
N PHE A 16 5.23 23.04 -25.31
CA PHE A 16 4.12 22.09 -25.37
C PHE A 16 4.12 21.12 -24.17
N PHE A 17 5.28 20.56 -23.83
CA PHE A 17 5.40 19.68 -22.65
C PHE A 17 5.12 20.43 -21.34
N ARG A 18 5.66 21.64 -21.19
CA ARG A 18 5.40 22.48 -20.00
C ARG A 18 3.93 22.88 -19.88
N GLN A 19 3.25 23.15 -21.00
CA GLN A 19 1.82 23.45 -21.03
C GLN A 19 0.96 22.23 -20.66
N SER A 20 1.32 21.05 -21.18
CA SER A 20 0.67 19.77 -20.82
C SER A 20 0.78 19.44 -19.33
N GLU A 21 1.95 19.64 -18.72
CA GLU A 21 2.18 19.43 -17.29
C GLU A 21 1.34 20.38 -16.42
N THR A 22 1.22 21.66 -16.82
CA THR A 22 0.37 22.63 -16.11
C THR A 22 -1.13 22.29 -16.22
N SER A 23 -1.58 21.80 -17.37
CA SER A 23 -2.97 21.36 -17.54
C SER A 23 -3.29 20.13 -16.71
N LEU A 24 -2.38 19.15 -16.66
CA LEU A 24 -2.53 17.95 -15.82
C LEU A 24 -2.56 18.32 -14.32
N PHE A 25 -1.67 19.21 -13.87
CA PHE A 25 -1.69 19.70 -12.50
C PHE A 25 -3.05 20.34 -12.14
N ALA A 26 -3.57 21.22 -13.01
CA ALA A 26 -4.86 21.87 -12.79
C ALA A 26 -6.02 20.86 -12.71
N ILE A 27 -6.05 19.86 -13.61
CA ILE A 27 -7.07 18.80 -13.60
C ILE A 27 -7.01 18.01 -12.29
N ILE A 28 -5.82 17.55 -11.90
CA ILE A 28 -5.64 16.75 -10.67
C ILE A 28 -6.02 17.59 -9.44
N LEU A 29 -5.69 18.88 -9.43
CA LEU A 29 -6.08 19.80 -8.35
C LEU A 29 -7.60 19.96 -8.27
N ILE A 30 -8.29 20.10 -9.39
CA ILE A 30 -9.76 20.16 -9.45
C ILE A 30 -10.36 18.83 -8.95
N CYS A 31 -9.85 17.69 -9.40
CA CYS A 31 -10.27 16.37 -8.91
C CYS A 31 -10.05 16.23 -7.40
N GLY A 32 -8.92 16.73 -6.88
CA GLY A 32 -8.63 16.76 -5.45
C GLY A 32 -9.59 17.66 -4.67
N GLY A 33 -9.91 18.84 -5.21
CA GLY A 33 -10.91 19.76 -4.63
C GLY A 33 -12.30 19.15 -4.61
N LEU A 34 -12.71 18.47 -5.69
CA LEU A 34 -13.97 17.75 -5.76
C LEU A 34 -14.02 16.60 -4.74
N LEU A 35 -12.95 15.80 -4.65
CA LEU A 35 -12.85 14.72 -3.66
C LEU A 35 -12.97 15.27 -2.23
N ALA A 36 -12.27 16.37 -1.92
CA ALA A 36 -12.35 17.03 -0.62
C ALA A 36 -13.75 17.56 -0.31
N GLY A 37 -14.42 18.17 -1.30
CA GLY A 37 -15.79 18.65 -1.18
C GLY A 37 -16.78 17.51 -0.92
N LEU A 38 -16.70 16.42 -1.70
CA LEU A 38 -17.55 15.24 -1.51
C LEU A 38 -17.29 14.54 -0.17
N ALA A 39 -16.02 14.42 0.25
CA ALA A 39 -15.66 13.85 1.54
C ALA A 39 -16.18 14.70 2.72
N PHE A 40 -16.15 16.04 2.58
CA PHE A 40 -16.72 16.95 3.57
C PHE A 40 -18.24 16.81 3.66
N LEU A 41 -18.94 16.65 2.53
CA LEU A 41 -20.38 16.42 2.53
C LEU A 41 -20.76 15.07 3.15
N ASP A 42 -19.93 14.03 2.98
CA ASP A 42 -20.19 12.68 3.49
C ASP A 42 -19.87 12.53 5.00
N SER A 43 -18.71 13.04 5.44
CA SER A 43 -18.19 12.80 6.80
C SER A 43 -17.61 14.06 7.47
N GLY A 44 -17.89 15.25 6.94
CA GLY A 44 -17.51 16.52 7.54
C GLY A 44 -16.00 16.73 7.65
N GLN A 45 -15.57 17.31 8.78
CA GLN A 45 -14.15 17.58 9.05
C GLN A 45 -13.30 16.31 9.12
N HIS A 46 -13.91 15.18 9.53
CA HIS A 46 -13.21 13.90 9.58
C HIS A 46 -12.79 13.45 8.18
N GLY A 47 -13.70 13.45 7.21
CA GLY A 47 -13.38 13.15 5.81
C GLY A 47 -12.33 14.08 5.22
N LEU A 48 -12.45 15.38 5.47
CA LEU A 48 -11.48 16.36 4.98
C LEU A 48 -10.07 16.11 5.54
N SER A 49 -9.96 15.76 6.82
CA SER A 49 -8.68 15.41 7.44
C SER A 49 -8.04 14.16 6.82
N LEU A 50 -8.85 13.12 6.52
CA LEU A 50 -8.37 11.91 5.85
C LEU A 50 -7.90 12.19 4.42
N VAL A 51 -8.60 13.05 3.67
CA VAL A 51 -8.17 13.48 2.34
C VAL A 51 -6.84 14.22 2.42
N GLY A 52 -6.69 15.17 3.35
CA GLY A 52 -5.44 15.90 3.55
C GLY A 52 -4.26 14.96 3.87
N LEU A 53 -4.47 13.98 4.76
CA LEU A 53 -3.47 12.99 5.12
C LEU A 53 -3.12 12.05 3.96
N GLY A 54 -4.13 11.59 3.21
CA GLY A 54 -3.93 10.76 2.02
C GLY A 54 -3.12 11.49 0.94
N VAL A 55 -3.44 12.75 0.66
CA VAL A 55 -2.68 13.61 -0.27
C VAL A 55 -1.24 13.77 0.20
N ALA A 56 -1.01 14.07 1.49
CA ALA A 56 0.32 14.21 2.05
C ALA A 56 1.14 12.91 1.95
N LEU A 57 0.52 11.75 2.21
CA LEU A 57 1.13 10.44 1.99
C LEU A 57 1.46 10.23 0.51
N GLY A 58 0.54 10.51 -0.41
CA GLY A 58 0.76 10.39 -1.85
C GLY A 58 1.97 11.21 -2.33
N ILE A 59 2.03 12.48 -1.94
CA ILE A 59 3.17 13.38 -2.22
C ILE A 59 4.46 12.80 -1.65
N THR A 60 4.44 12.35 -0.39
CA THR A 60 5.64 11.83 0.29
C THR A 60 6.15 10.55 -0.36
N PHE A 61 5.27 9.58 -0.61
CA PHE A 61 5.64 8.31 -1.23
C PHE A 61 6.17 8.51 -2.66
N MET A 62 5.51 9.36 -3.46
CA MET A 62 5.96 9.67 -4.81
C MET A 62 7.27 10.50 -4.82
N GLY A 63 7.40 11.50 -3.94
CA GLY A 63 8.58 12.38 -3.90
C GLY A 63 9.85 11.72 -3.38
N PHE A 64 9.72 10.73 -2.50
CA PHE A 64 10.85 9.94 -2.02
C PHE A 64 11.00 8.59 -2.72
N GLN A 65 10.07 8.23 -3.62
CA GLN A 65 10.03 6.91 -4.27
C GLN A 65 10.09 5.77 -3.23
N TYR A 66 9.34 5.92 -2.14
CA TYR A 66 9.38 5.04 -0.98
C TYR A 66 8.62 3.73 -1.25
N GLY A 67 9.28 2.79 -1.93
CA GLY A 67 8.68 1.54 -2.41
C GLY A 67 9.06 0.31 -1.59
N PHE A 68 8.06 -0.41 -1.06
CA PHE A 68 8.29 -1.69 -0.39
C PHE A 68 8.79 -2.76 -1.37
N ALA A 69 8.08 -2.97 -2.49
CA ALA A 69 8.39 -4.00 -3.47
C ALA A 69 9.80 -3.88 -4.04
N SER A 70 10.20 -2.67 -4.46
CA SER A 70 11.52 -2.38 -5.01
C SER A 70 12.62 -2.53 -3.95
N GLY A 71 12.37 -2.07 -2.72
CA GLY A 71 13.31 -2.23 -1.61
C GLY A 71 13.59 -3.69 -1.26
N TRP A 72 12.54 -4.51 -1.20
CA TRP A 72 12.66 -5.94 -0.90
C TRP A 72 13.37 -6.68 -2.04
N ARG A 73 13.08 -6.31 -3.30
CA ARG A 73 13.75 -6.86 -4.46
C ARG A 73 15.24 -6.53 -4.49
N ARG A 74 15.63 -5.28 -4.21
CA ARG A 74 17.04 -4.89 -4.13
C ARG A 74 17.79 -5.71 -3.08
N PHE A 75 17.18 -5.93 -1.92
CA PHE A 75 17.75 -6.82 -0.91
C PHE A 75 17.95 -8.24 -1.46
N LEU A 76 16.92 -8.83 -2.08
CA LEU A 76 16.98 -10.21 -2.57
C LEU A 76 17.92 -10.43 -3.78
N GLN A 77 18.12 -9.41 -4.63
CA GLN A 77 18.95 -9.54 -5.84
C GLN A 77 20.42 -9.15 -5.62
N ILE A 78 20.67 -8.06 -4.91
CA ILE A 78 22.02 -7.47 -4.76
C ILE A 78 22.43 -7.30 -3.29
N GLY A 79 21.64 -7.79 -2.34
CA GLY A 79 21.95 -7.74 -0.91
C GLY A 79 21.78 -6.35 -0.27
N ASP A 80 21.19 -5.37 -0.96
CA ASP A 80 20.92 -4.03 -0.40
C ASP A 80 19.75 -4.07 0.59
N GLY A 81 20.07 -4.28 1.87
CA GLY A 81 19.09 -4.32 2.97
C GLY A 81 18.60 -2.95 3.45
N SER A 82 19.05 -1.84 2.85
CA SER A 82 18.78 -0.48 3.35
C SER A 82 17.29 -0.17 3.43
N ALA A 83 16.52 -0.50 2.38
CA ALA A 83 15.09 -0.23 2.35
C ALA A 83 14.32 -1.12 3.34
N VAL A 84 14.66 -2.41 3.43
CA VAL A 84 14.04 -3.34 4.40
C VAL A 84 14.29 -2.86 5.83
N SER A 85 15.52 -2.43 6.13
CA SER A 85 15.87 -1.83 7.42
C SER A 85 15.02 -0.60 7.72
N LEU A 86 14.87 0.33 6.77
CA LEU A 86 14.02 1.52 6.93
C LEU A 86 12.54 1.18 7.14
N HIS A 87 12.02 0.11 6.51
CA HIS A 87 10.64 -0.31 6.76
C HIS A 87 10.43 -0.84 8.18
N PHE A 88 11.43 -1.51 8.78
CA PHE A 88 11.39 -1.90 10.19
C PHE A 88 11.57 -0.70 11.13
N ILE A 89 12.41 0.27 10.77
CA ILE A 89 12.50 1.55 11.50
C ILE A 89 11.16 2.29 11.45
N LEU A 90 10.49 2.32 10.30
CA LEU A 90 9.15 2.88 10.16
C LEU A 90 8.16 2.21 11.12
N ALA A 91 8.15 0.87 11.16
CA ALA A 91 7.31 0.12 12.08
C ALA A 91 7.64 0.41 13.55
N ALA A 92 8.92 0.53 13.91
CA ALA A 92 9.34 0.89 15.26
C ALA A 92 8.86 2.29 15.66
N LEU A 93 8.98 3.27 14.76
CA LEU A 93 8.45 4.62 14.99
C LEU A 93 6.94 4.61 15.15
N CYS A 94 6.20 3.86 14.32
CA CYS A 94 4.75 3.69 14.48
C CYS A 94 4.39 3.04 15.83
N ALA A 95 5.16 2.04 16.28
CA ALA A 95 4.93 1.33 17.54
C ALA A 95 4.99 2.24 18.78
N LEU A 96 5.81 3.30 18.73
CA LEU A 96 5.91 4.30 19.81
C LEU A 96 4.58 4.98 20.11
N VAL A 97 3.67 5.06 19.14
CA VAL A 97 2.33 5.64 19.32
C VAL A 97 1.25 4.58 19.36
N PHE A 98 1.30 3.57 18.47
CA PHE A 98 0.23 2.59 18.36
C PHE A 98 0.05 1.78 19.64
N ILE A 99 1.13 1.30 20.25
CA ILE A 99 1.06 0.46 21.46
C ILE A 99 0.54 1.26 22.66
N PRO A 100 1.12 2.42 23.03
CA PRO A 100 0.63 3.19 24.18
C PRO A 100 -0.81 3.67 24.01
N VAL A 101 -1.18 4.15 22.83
CA VAL A 101 -2.53 4.67 22.59
C VAL A 101 -3.56 3.54 22.62
N THR A 102 -3.28 2.38 22.03
CA THR A 102 -4.20 1.23 22.13
C THR A 102 -4.30 0.72 23.57
N ALA A 103 -3.20 0.67 24.32
CA ALA A 103 -3.21 0.26 25.72
C ALA A 103 -3.95 1.25 26.64
N SER A 104 -3.99 2.54 26.28
CA SER A 104 -4.69 3.56 27.07
C SER A 104 -6.22 3.47 27.01
N GLY A 105 -6.78 2.67 26.08
CA GLY A 105 -8.23 2.54 25.91
C GLY A 105 -8.90 3.77 25.29
N LEU A 106 -8.15 4.75 24.80
CA LEU A 106 -8.66 6.02 24.24
C LEU A 106 -9.43 5.87 22.91
N GLY A 107 -9.63 4.64 22.43
CA GLY A 107 -10.48 4.33 21.27
C GLY A 107 -9.75 3.69 20.08
N PRO A 108 -8.51 4.09 19.69
CA PRO A 108 -7.86 3.49 18.54
C PRO A 108 -7.42 2.04 18.80
N SER A 109 -7.82 1.10 17.94
CA SER A 109 -7.44 -0.30 18.04
C SER A 109 -6.22 -0.59 17.18
N GLY A 110 -5.31 -1.44 17.66
CA GLY A 110 -4.18 -1.92 16.88
C GLY A 110 -4.61 -2.88 15.76
N SER A 111 -3.70 -3.16 14.84
CA SER A 111 -3.89 -4.17 13.78
C SER A 111 -3.50 -5.55 14.31
N LEU A 112 -4.45 -6.23 14.93
CA LEU A 112 -4.32 -7.62 15.37
C LEU A 112 -5.13 -8.52 14.44
N ALA A 113 -4.50 -9.54 13.88
CA ALA A 113 -5.14 -10.51 13.01
C ALA A 113 -4.79 -11.94 13.45
N PRO A 114 -5.64 -12.93 13.15
CA PRO A 114 -5.42 -14.31 13.58
C PRO A 114 -4.23 -14.95 12.85
N VAL A 115 -3.59 -15.90 13.51
CA VAL A 115 -2.55 -16.74 12.89
C VAL A 115 -3.25 -17.97 12.30
N SER A 116 -3.51 -17.94 11.00
CA SER A 116 -4.27 -18.99 10.30
C SER A 116 -3.52 -19.52 9.08
N VAL A 117 -3.93 -20.67 8.55
CA VAL A 117 -3.41 -21.20 7.27
C VAL A 117 -3.60 -20.17 6.14
N SER A 118 -4.72 -19.44 6.18
CA SER A 118 -4.99 -18.31 5.28
C SER A 118 -3.86 -17.28 5.28
N LEU A 119 -3.32 -16.91 6.45
CA LEU A 119 -2.23 -15.95 6.57
C LEU A 119 -1.00 -16.40 5.80
N PHE A 120 -0.58 -17.65 5.99
CA PHE A 120 0.63 -18.19 5.35
C PHE A 120 0.50 -18.22 3.83
N VAL A 121 -0.62 -18.76 3.33
CA VAL A 121 -0.89 -18.87 1.90
C VAL A 121 -1.05 -17.48 1.28
N GLY A 122 -1.83 -16.62 1.92
CA GLY A 122 -2.12 -15.27 1.44
C GLY A 122 -0.88 -14.39 1.36
N ALA A 123 -0.08 -14.35 2.43
CA ALA A 123 1.16 -13.59 2.46
C ALA A 123 2.16 -14.07 1.39
N PHE A 124 2.29 -15.38 1.19
CA PHE A 124 3.14 -15.94 0.15
C PHE A 124 2.67 -15.53 -1.26
N ILE A 125 1.38 -15.73 -1.57
CA ILE A 125 0.79 -15.34 -2.87
C ILE A 125 0.95 -13.83 -3.10
N PHE A 126 0.72 -13.01 -2.07
CA PHE A 126 0.92 -11.57 -2.14
C PHE A 126 2.37 -11.23 -2.49
N GLY A 127 3.35 -11.88 -1.85
CA GLY A 127 4.78 -11.71 -2.14
C GLY A 127 5.13 -12.01 -3.60
N VAL A 128 4.57 -13.09 -4.17
CA VAL A 128 4.74 -13.42 -5.59
C VAL A 128 4.15 -12.30 -6.47
N GLY A 129 2.89 -11.92 -6.20
CA GLY A 129 2.17 -10.91 -6.97
C GLY A 129 2.84 -9.55 -6.95
N MET A 130 3.33 -9.11 -5.78
CA MET A 130 4.00 -7.83 -5.59
C MET A 130 5.23 -7.65 -6.51
N GLN A 131 5.96 -8.74 -6.75
CA GLN A 131 7.14 -8.70 -7.62
C GLN A 131 6.75 -8.71 -9.10
N LEU A 132 5.75 -9.50 -9.50
CA LEU A 132 5.23 -9.52 -10.88
C LEU A 132 4.60 -8.19 -11.27
N ALA A 133 3.82 -7.58 -10.37
CA ALA A 133 3.24 -6.26 -10.55
C ALA A 133 4.26 -5.13 -10.53
N ASN A 134 5.46 -5.37 -9.99
CA ASN A 134 6.46 -4.34 -9.71
C ASN A 134 5.95 -3.23 -8.77
N GLY A 135 5.08 -3.60 -7.82
CA GLY A 135 4.45 -2.67 -6.90
C GLY A 135 3.83 -3.39 -5.71
N CYS A 136 3.79 -2.75 -4.55
CA CYS A 136 3.00 -3.18 -3.40
C CYS A 136 1.66 -2.44 -3.36
N GLY A 137 0.79 -2.64 -2.36
CA GLY A 137 -0.49 -1.91 -2.25
C GLY A 137 -0.37 -0.38 -2.42
N SER A 138 0.40 0.26 -1.54
CA SER A 138 0.69 1.70 -1.65
C SER A 138 1.52 2.04 -2.89
N GLY A 139 2.41 1.13 -3.29
CA GLY A 139 3.21 1.22 -4.52
C GLY A 139 2.36 1.38 -5.78
N VAL A 140 1.31 0.57 -5.90
CA VAL A 140 0.35 0.63 -6.99
C VAL A 140 -0.34 1.98 -7.02
N LEU A 141 -0.78 2.51 -5.87
CA LEU A 141 -1.46 3.81 -5.79
C LEU A 141 -0.59 4.99 -6.20
N PHE A 142 0.56 5.19 -5.56
CA PHE A 142 1.36 6.37 -5.88
C PHE A 142 1.99 6.28 -7.27
N SER A 143 2.32 5.08 -7.75
CA SER A 143 2.86 4.91 -9.11
C SER A 143 1.76 4.99 -10.17
N PHE A 144 0.51 4.60 -9.86
CA PHE A 144 -0.66 4.88 -10.69
C PHE A 144 -0.90 6.39 -10.79
N GLY A 145 -0.91 7.09 -9.66
CA GLY A 145 -1.01 8.55 -9.62
C GLY A 145 0.14 9.25 -10.36
N GLY A 146 1.32 8.65 -10.37
CA GLY A 146 2.47 9.11 -11.17
C GLY A 146 2.44 8.77 -12.66
N GLY A 147 1.38 8.11 -13.15
CA GLY A 147 1.19 7.79 -14.57
C GLY A 147 1.88 6.52 -15.06
N SER A 148 2.23 5.58 -14.18
CA SER A 148 2.88 4.33 -14.58
C SER A 148 1.93 3.40 -15.34
N GLY A 149 2.23 3.12 -16.62
CA GLY A 149 1.45 2.19 -17.46
C GLY A 149 1.25 0.80 -16.84
N ARG A 150 2.26 0.26 -16.14
CA ARG A 150 2.14 -1.03 -15.44
C ARG A 150 1.10 -0.97 -14.32
N MET A 151 1.05 0.11 -13.54
CA MET A 151 0.10 0.22 -12.43
C MET A 151 -1.32 0.49 -12.90
N ILE A 152 -1.48 1.17 -14.05
CA ILE A 152 -2.80 1.34 -14.70
C ILE A 152 -3.43 -0.02 -14.98
N VAL A 153 -2.63 -1.02 -15.39
CA VAL A 153 -3.10 -2.40 -15.57
C VAL A 153 -3.17 -3.16 -14.25
N ALA A 154 -2.19 -3.03 -13.35
CA ALA A 154 -2.18 -3.81 -12.11
C ALA A 154 -3.38 -3.49 -11.20
N LEU A 155 -3.81 -2.23 -11.10
CA LEU A 155 -4.83 -1.79 -10.15
C LEU A 155 -6.22 -2.45 -10.39
N PRO A 156 -6.79 -2.47 -11.60
CA PRO A 156 -8.04 -3.17 -11.88
C PRO A 156 -7.99 -4.67 -11.53
N PHE A 157 -6.89 -5.34 -11.85
CA PHE A 157 -6.72 -6.77 -11.51
C PHE A 157 -6.52 -6.98 -10.02
N PHE A 158 -5.92 -6.03 -9.30
CA PHE A 158 -5.85 -6.05 -7.84
C PHE A 158 -7.24 -5.92 -7.22
N VAL A 159 -8.06 -4.97 -7.70
CA VAL A 159 -9.46 -4.83 -7.28
C VAL A 159 -10.22 -6.15 -7.50
N MET A 160 -10.12 -6.73 -8.69
CA MET A 160 -10.74 -8.03 -9.03
C MET A 160 -10.25 -9.16 -8.12
N GLY A 161 -8.93 -9.28 -7.94
CA GLY A 161 -8.33 -10.30 -7.08
C GLY A 161 -8.75 -10.15 -5.63
N SER A 162 -8.97 -8.93 -5.16
CA SER A 162 -9.42 -8.66 -3.79
C SER A 162 -10.85 -9.13 -3.57
N VAL A 163 -11.73 -8.99 -4.57
CA VAL A 163 -13.10 -9.56 -4.51
C VAL A 163 -13.02 -11.08 -4.45
N ILE A 164 -12.24 -11.71 -5.33
CA ILE A 164 -12.04 -13.18 -5.30
C ILE A 164 -11.52 -13.61 -3.93
N GLY A 165 -10.50 -12.92 -3.42
CA GLY A 165 -9.94 -13.13 -2.09
C GLY A 165 -11.00 -13.05 -0.98
N SER A 166 -11.93 -12.10 -1.06
CA SER A 166 -13.01 -11.95 -0.07
C SER A 166 -13.99 -13.14 -0.07
N VAL A 167 -14.25 -13.73 -1.25
CA VAL A 167 -15.16 -14.88 -1.39
C VAL A 167 -14.52 -16.16 -0.86
N ILE A 168 -13.23 -16.37 -1.10
CA ILE A 168 -12.53 -17.61 -0.68
C ILE A 168 -12.02 -17.57 0.76
N LEU A 169 -11.83 -16.38 1.35
CA LEU A 169 -11.28 -16.22 2.70
C LEU A 169 -12.02 -17.06 3.76
N PRO A 170 -13.36 -17.05 3.84
CA PRO A 170 -14.10 -17.87 4.81
C PRO A 170 -13.73 -19.36 4.73
N THR A 171 -13.56 -19.92 3.53
CA THR A 171 -13.14 -21.32 3.34
C THR A 171 -11.74 -21.55 3.87
N PHE A 172 -10.78 -20.66 3.59
CA PHE A 172 -9.41 -20.80 4.08
C PHE A 172 -9.29 -20.69 5.61
N LEU A 173 -10.18 -19.94 6.26
CA LEU A 173 -10.23 -19.86 7.72
C LEU A 173 -10.65 -21.20 8.36
N THR A 174 -11.42 -22.05 7.65
CA THR A 174 -11.83 -23.36 8.16
C THR A 174 -10.69 -24.38 8.26
N PHE A 175 -9.59 -24.19 7.53
CA PHE A 175 -8.43 -25.10 7.56
C PHE A 175 -7.58 -24.98 8.82
N GLY A 176 -7.82 -23.97 9.65
CA GLY A 176 -7.12 -23.78 10.92
C GLY A 176 -6.79 -22.32 11.15
N SER A 177 -7.24 -21.82 12.29
CA SER A 177 -7.00 -20.45 12.75
C SER A 177 -6.77 -20.45 14.25
N LEU A 178 -5.66 -19.86 14.67
CA LEU A 178 -5.42 -19.48 16.06
C LEU A 178 -5.93 -18.05 16.26
N ASP A 179 -6.29 -17.72 17.50
CA ASP A 179 -6.64 -16.36 17.89
C ASP A 179 -5.47 -15.39 17.63
N PRO A 180 -5.73 -14.08 17.52
CA PRO A 180 -4.67 -13.10 17.37
C PRO A 180 -3.64 -13.20 18.49
N ILE A 181 -2.39 -13.48 18.12
CA ILE A 181 -1.27 -13.58 19.06
C ILE A 181 -0.60 -12.21 19.17
N GLU A 182 -0.70 -11.61 20.34
CA GLU A 182 -0.06 -10.34 20.67
C GLU A 182 1.27 -10.57 21.41
N ILE A 183 2.33 -9.96 20.91
CA ILE A 183 3.69 -10.05 21.46
C ILE A 183 3.74 -9.26 22.76
N GLY A 184 4.15 -9.92 23.84
CA GLY A 184 4.25 -9.28 25.15
C GLY A 184 2.89 -9.02 25.82
N ALA A 185 1.84 -9.77 25.46
CA ALA A 185 0.50 -9.62 26.05
C ALA A 185 0.47 -9.75 27.59
N SER A 186 1.39 -10.52 28.17
CA SER A 186 1.53 -10.70 29.62
C SER A 186 2.41 -9.63 30.30
N LEU A 187 3.00 -8.71 29.54
CA LEU A 187 3.86 -7.65 30.06
C LEU A 187 3.04 -6.38 30.30
N ASP A 188 3.56 -5.52 31.17
CA ASP A 188 3.05 -4.17 31.32
C ASP A 188 3.32 -3.34 30.04
N LEU A 189 2.76 -2.13 29.97
CA LEU A 189 2.92 -1.27 28.79
C LEU A 189 4.40 -1.05 28.43
N SER A 190 5.25 -0.83 29.43
CA SER A 190 6.68 -0.57 29.20
C SER A 190 7.40 -1.82 28.67
N GLY A 191 7.12 -2.99 29.25
CA GLY A 191 7.66 -4.27 28.79
C GLY A 191 7.17 -4.65 27.40
N LYS A 192 5.89 -4.48 27.10
CA LYS A 192 5.30 -4.75 25.77
C LYS A 192 5.93 -3.86 24.70
N LEU A 193 6.00 -2.55 24.95
CA LEU A 193 6.62 -1.60 24.03
C LEU A 193 8.11 -1.90 23.86
N GLY A 194 8.83 -2.12 24.95
CA GLY A 194 10.26 -2.43 24.95
C GLY A 194 10.58 -3.70 24.15
N LEU A 195 9.81 -4.77 24.36
CA LEU A 195 9.97 -6.03 23.61
C LEU A 195 9.69 -5.83 22.12
N ASN A 196 8.61 -5.13 21.76
CA ASN A 196 8.28 -4.91 20.35
C ASN A 196 9.32 -4.05 19.65
N LEU A 197 9.80 -2.97 20.29
CA LEU A 197 10.88 -2.13 19.78
C LEU A 197 12.18 -2.91 19.63
N LEU A 198 12.52 -3.77 20.60
CA LEU A 198 13.71 -4.62 20.52
C LEU A 198 13.66 -5.52 19.30
N LEU A 199 12.52 -6.18 19.03
CA LEU A 199 12.36 -7.04 17.85
C LEU A 199 12.46 -6.23 16.54
N LEU A 200 11.74 -5.10 16.45
CA LEU A 200 11.72 -4.26 15.25
C LEU A 200 13.09 -3.63 14.96
N LEU A 201 13.74 -3.04 15.95
CA LEU A 201 15.07 -2.44 15.81
C LEU A 201 16.15 -3.50 15.63
N GLY A 202 15.99 -4.69 16.23
CA GLY A 202 16.85 -5.85 15.99
C GLY A 202 16.79 -6.30 14.53
N ALA A 203 15.58 -6.44 13.97
CA ALA A 203 15.40 -6.75 12.56
C ALA A 203 15.94 -5.63 11.65
N ALA A 204 15.68 -4.36 11.97
CA ALA A 204 16.24 -3.22 11.25
C ALA A 204 17.78 -3.25 11.24
N GLY A 205 18.39 -3.53 12.40
CA GLY A 205 19.84 -3.64 12.57
C GLY A 205 20.42 -4.82 11.78
N LEU A 206 19.74 -5.96 11.76
CA LEU A 206 20.14 -7.14 10.97
C LEU A 206 20.17 -6.81 9.47
N PHE A 207 19.09 -6.26 8.90
CA PHE A 207 19.07 -5.91 7.48
C PHE A 207 20.04 -4.78 7.12
N PHE A 208 20.23 -3.82 8.03
CA PHE A 208 21.24 -2.79 7.86
C PHE A 208 22.65 -3.39 7.81
N TRP A 209 22.97 -4.29 8.74
CA TRP A 209 24.26 -4.97 8.80
C TRP A 209 24.52 -5.84 7.56
N LEU A 210 23.52 -6.59 7.09
CA LEU A 210 23.60 -7.36 5.85
C LEU A 210 23.87 -6.44 4.64
N GLY A 211 23.15 -5.31 4.53
CA GLY A 211 23.40 -4.32 3.48
C GLY A 211 24.78 -3.68 3.58
N ARG A 212 25.26 -3.42 4.79
CA ARG A 212 26.56 -2.78 5.02
C ARG A 212 27.73 -3.66 4.60
N ARG A 213 27.59 -4.98 4.76
CA ARG A 213 28.57 -5.97 4.24
C ARG A 213 28.70 -5.92 2.70
N GLN A 214 27.65 -5.49 2.01
CA GLN A 214 27.62 -5.31 0.56
C GLN A 214 27.97 -3.87 0.13
N GLY A 215 28.42 -3.02 1.05
CA GLY A 215 28.79 -1.63 0.78
C GLY A 215 27.62 -0.63 0.76
N PHE A 216 26.38 -1.10 0.96
CA PHE A 216 25.22 -0.21 1.03
C PHE A 216 25.10 0.47 2.41
N GLY A 217 24.28 1.51 2.51
CA GLY A 217 24.07 2.24 3.74
C GLY A 217 22.81 3.09 3.70
N LEU A 218 22.37 3.51 4.88
CA LEU A 218 21.21 4.38 5.02
C LEU A 218 21.58 5.80 4.59
N THR A 219 20.74 6.40 3.75
CA THR A 219 20.88 7.80 3.39
C THR A 219 20.05 8.68 4.31
N LYS A 220 20.57 9.87 4.66
CA LYS A 220 19.83 10.85 5.49
C LYS A 220 18.48 11.22 4.87
N ARG A 221 18.41 11.28 3.53
CA ARG A 221 17.17 11.56 2.79
C ARG A 221 16.09 10.51 3.04
N MET A 222 16.44 9.22 2.97
CA MET A 222 15.46 8.14 3.17
C MET A 222 15.10 7.94 4.64
N LEU A 223 16.02 8.25 5.56
CA LEU A 223 15.70 8.31 6.98
C LEU A 223 14.70 9.44 7.28
N GLY A 224 14.92 10.63 6.71
CA GLY A 224 13.98 11.76 6.82
C GLY A 224 12.60 11.42 6.25
N ALA A 225 12.54 10.76 5.09
CA ALA A 225 11.30 10.25 4.52
C ALA A 225 10.59 9.26 5.46
N THR A 226 11.35 8.35 6.08
CA THR A 226 10.82 7.37 7.03
C THR A 226 10.19 8.04 8.25
N ILE A 227 10.84 9.06 8.82
CA ILE A 227 10.31 9.84 9.94
C ILE A 227 9.04 10.58 9.53
N LEU A 228 9.05 11.23 8.37
CA LEU A 228 7.87 11.94 7.84
C LEU A 228 6.67 11.00 7.65
N ILE A 229 6.89 9.82 7.05
CA ILE A 229 5.84 8.82 6.87
C ILE A 229 5.34 8.31 8.23
N ALA A 230 6.22 8.11 9.22
CA ALA A 230 5.82 7.70 10.56
C ALA A 230 4.88 8.73 11.22
N VAL A 231 5.22 10.02 11.14
CA VAL A 231 4.37 11.11 11.65
C VAL A 231 3.02 11.14 10.95
N LEU A 232 2.99 10.97 9.63
CA LEU A 232 1.73 10.87 8.88
C LEU A 232 0.93 9.63 9.30
N CYS A 233 1.57 8.49 9.54
CA CYS A 233 0.90 7.28 10.05
C CYS A 233 0.34 7.48 11.46
N TRP A 234 1.00 8.24 12.34
CA TRP A 234 0.47 8.60 13.64
C TRP A 234 -0.78 9.47 13.50
N ALA A 235 -0.73 10.48 12.63
CA ALA A 235 -1.88 11.35 12.38
C ALA A 235 -3.06 10.56 11.80
N VAL A 236 -2.81 9.67 10.83
CA VAL A 236 -3.84 8.76 10.30
C VAL A 236 -4.41 7.93 11.43
N PHE A 237 -3.59 7.22 12.20
CA PHE A 237 -4.06 6.37 13.30
C PHE A 237 -4.94 7.10 14.32
N MET A 238 -4.59 8.35 14.65
CA MET A 238 -5.40 9.18 15.55
C MET A 238 -6.74 9.58 14.95
N VAL A 239 -6.75 9.91 13.65
CA VAL A 239 -7.96 10.33 12.92
C VAL A 239 -8.85 9.13 12.62
N SER A 240 -8.34 8.10 11.94
CA SER A 240 -9.08 6.90 11.52
C SER A 240 -9.39 5.92 12.64
N ARG A 241 -8.79 6.08 13.83
CA ARG A 241 -8.97 5.20 14.99
C ARG A 241 -8.52 3.74 14.75
N HIS A 242 -7.77 3.50 13.68
CA HIS A 242 -7.13 2.23 13.36
C HIS A 242 -5.91 2.49 12.48
N PRO A 243 -4.91 1.58 12.40
CA PRO A 243 -3.75 1.77 11.55
C PRO A 243 -4.14 1.90 10.09
N TRP A 244 -3.33 2.64 9.33
CA TRP A 244 -3.57 2.84 7.90
C TRP A 244 -3.69 1.49 7.16
N GLY A 245 -4.77 1.35 6.39
CA GLY A 245 -5.04 0.24 5.51
C GLY A 245 -5.27 0.72 4.09
N VAL A 246 -4.95 -0.15 3.11
CA VAL A 246 -5.13 0.13 1.68
C VAL A 246 -6.11 -0.87 1.08
N THR A 247 -5.80 -2.16 1.22
CA THR A 247 -6.43 -3.20 0.39
C THR A 247 -7.92 -3.45 0.65
N PHE A 248 -8.48 -2.97 1.77
CA PHE A 248 -9.93 -3.05 1.97
C PHE A 248 -10.68 -2.09 1.02
N GLY A 249 -10.12 -0.92 0.73
CA GLY A 249 -10.69 0.03 -0.25
C GLY A 249 -10.84 -0.62 -1.62
N PHE A 250 -9.82 -1.33 -2.10
CA PHE A 250 -9.88 -2.09 -3.37
C PHE A 250 -10.94 -3.19 -3.34
N THR A 251 -11.07 -3.87 -2.21
CA THR A 251 -12.07 -4.92 -2.05
C THR A 251 -13.49 -4.33 -2.12
N LEU A 252 -13.70 -3.19 -1.48
CA LEU A 252 -14.97 -2.46 -1.49
C LEU A 252 -15.34 -1.93 -2.88
N TRP A 253 -14.38 -1.34 -3.59
CA TRP A 253 -14.59 -0.88 -4.97
C TRP A 253 -15.02 -2.04 -5.86
N GLY A 254 -14.28 -3.15 -5.78
CA GLY A 254 -14.57 -4.33 -6.58
C GLY A 254 -15.91 -4.97 -6.22
N ALA A 255 -16.26 -5.05 -4.94
CA ALA A 255 -17.53 -5.63 -4.51
C ALA A 255 -18.73 -4.79 -4.95
N LYS A 256 -18.64 -3.46 -4.87
CA LYS A 256 -19.69 -2.57 -5.39
C LYS A 256 -19.81 -2.66 -6.90
N ILE A 257 -18.69 -2.72 -7.64
CA ILE A 257 -18.71 -2.95 -9.10
C ILE A 257 -19.36 -4.31 -9.42
N ALA A 258 -19.00 -5.36 -8.68
CA ALA A 258 -19.57 -6.70 -8.84
C ALA A 258 -21.08 -6.71 -8.60
N ASN A 259 -21.57 -6.01 -7.57
CA ASN A 259 -23.01 -5.84 -7.32
C ASN A 259 -23.70 -5.07 -8.44
N LEU A 260 -23.08 -4.02 -8.99
CA LEU A 260 -23.64 -3.24 -10.10
C LEU A 260 -23.81 -4.08 -11.38
N ILE A 261 -22.96 -5.08 -11.61
CA ILE A 261 -23.07 -6.01 -12.74
C ILE A 261 -23.89 -7.27 -12.42
N GLY A 262 -24.56 -7.32 -11.27
CA GLY A 262 -25.49 -8.39 -10.89
C GLY A 262 -24.87 -9.62 -10.24
N LEU A 263 -23.60 -9.57 -9.81
CA LEU A 263 -23.02 -10.64 -8.98
C LEU A 263 -23.50 -10.49 -7.53
N PRO A 264 -24.03 -11.55 -6.89
CA PRO A 264 -24.63 -11.46 -5.56
C PRO A 264 -23.57 -11.48 -4.45
N ILE A 265 -22.71 -10.45 -4.37
CA ILE A 265 -21.61 -10.41 -3.40
C ILE A 265 -22.14 -10.32 -1.97
N GLU A 266 -23.27 -9.64 -1.75
CA GLU A 266 -23.94 -9.53 -0.46
C GLU A 266 -24.40 -10.88 0.11
N GLN A 267 -24.53 -11.92 -0.72
CA GLN A 267 -24.91 -13.27 -0.26
C GLN A 267 -23.70 -14.08 0.22
N THR A 268 -22.48 -13.60 0.00
CA THR A 268 -21.26 -14.31 0.40
C THR A 268 -20.93 -14.08 1.87
N THR A 269 -20.30 -15.06 2.52
CA THR A 269 -20.10 -15.06 3.99
C THR A 269 -19.30 -13.87 4.49
N PHE A 270 -18.20 -13.49 3.81
CA PHE A 270 -17.36 -12.37 4.21
C PHE A 270 -18.13 -11.04 4.26
N TRP A 271 -18.99 -10.82 3.26
CA TRP A 271 -19.75 -9.58 3.12
C TRP A 271 -20.97 -9.49 4.04
N ASN A 272 -21.26 -10.55 4.79
CA ASN A 272 -22.22 -10.56 5.89
C ASN A 272 -21.58 -10.35 7.28
N TRP A 273 -20.26 -10.18 7.35
CA TRP A 273 -19.61 -9.77 8.61
C TRP A 273 -19.89 -8.30 8.93
N PRO A 274 -19.93 -7.88 10.21
CA PRO A 274 -20.39 -6.55 10.60
C PRO A 274 -19.68 -5.38 9.89
N GLY A 275 -18.36 -5.46 9.71
CA GLY A 275 -17.56 -4.44 9.02
C GLY A 275 -17.84 -4.39 7.51
N PRO A 276 -17.58 -5.47 6.75
CA PRO A 276 -17.86 -5.55 5.32
C PRO A 276 -19.32 -5.24 4.95
N GLN A 277 -20.29 -5.76 5.71
CA GLN A 277 -21.71 -5.51 5.46
C GLN A 277 -22.04 -4.03 5.55
N ARG A 278 -21.54 -3.34 6.59
CA ARG A 278 -21.68 -1.90 6.74
C ARG A 278 -21.01 -1.15 5.58
N ALA A 279 -19.82 -1.56 5.15
CA ALA A 279 -19.14 -0.90 4.04
C ALA A 279 -19.94 -0.98 2.72
N LEU A 280 -20.65 -2.09 2.47
CA LEU A 280 -21.49 -2.23 1.27
C LEU A 280 -22.67 -1.27 1.25
N THR A 281 -23.26 -0.93 2.40
CA THR A 281 -24.43 -0.05 2.47
C THR A 281 -24.09 1.44 2.45
N HIS A 282 -22.83 1.81 2.70
CA HIS A 282 -22.35 3.19 2.71
C HIS A 282 -21.57 3.56 1.43
N SER A 283 -21.28 4.85 1.25
CA SER A 283 -20.47 5.33 0.12
C SER A 283 -19.05 4.79 0.21
N VAL A 284 -18.38 4.66 -0.95
CA VAL A 284 -16.93 4.39 -0.98
C VAL A 284 -16.13 5.52 -0.32
N LEU A 285 -16.69 6.73 -0.24
CA LEU A 285 -16.04 7.87 0.42
C LEU A 285 -16.17 7.82 1.95
N SER A 286 -17.13 7.04 2.46
CA SER A 286 -17.30 6.84 3.91
C SER A 286 -16.30 5.85 4.49
N ASP A 287 -15.71 4.99 3.66
CA ASP A 287 -14.68 4.04 4.08
C ASP A 287 -13.30 4.72 4.11
N THR A 288 -12.62 4.64 5.25
CA THR A 288 -11.33 5.30 5.47
C THR A 288 -10.25 4.82 4.51
N SER A 289 -10.16 3.51 4.25
CA SER A 289 -9.12 2.98 3.35
C SER A 289 -9.34 3.48 1.92
N SER A 290 -10.57 3.36 1.43
CA SER A 290 -10.99 3.84 0.11
C SER A 290 -10.76 5.35 -0.07
N LEU A 291 -11.19 6.17 0.89
CA LEU A 291 -11.01 7.62 0.82
C LEU A 291 -9.52 8.02 0.79
N MET A 292 -8.72 7.38 1.65
CA MET A 292 -7.27 7.61 1.67
C MET A 292 -6.59 7.13 0.39
N ASP A 293 -7.04 6.04 -0.22
CA ASP A 293 -6.48 5.52 -1.47
C ASP A 293 -6.71 6.51 -2.63
N PHE A 294 -7.93 7.07 -2.76
CA PHE A 294 -8.21 8.13 -3.73
C PHE A 294 -7.34 9.37 -3.48
N ALA A 295 -7.26 9.81 -2.23
CA ALA A 295 -6.46 10.97 -1.85
C ALA A 295 -4.95 10.74 -2.10
N MET A 296 -4.45 9.53 -1.90
CA MET A 296 -3.07 9.14 -2.18
C MET A 296 -2.76 9.19 -3.68
N ILE A 297 -3.67 8.73 -4.53
CA ILE A 297 -3.54 8.85 -6.00
C ILE A 297 -3.46 10.34 -6.39
N VAL A 298 -4.36 11.18 -5.85
CA VAL A 298 -4.37 12.63 -6.10
C VAL A 298 -3.05 13.26 -5.68
N GLY A 299 -2.59 13.01 -4.45
CA GLY A 299 -1.34 13.59 -3.94
C GLY A 299 -0.11 13.15 -4.76
N ALA A 300 -0.05 11.88 -5.14
CA ALA A 300 1.01 11.39 -6.00
C ALA A 300 0.99 12.05 -7.39
N GLY A 301 -0.21 12.25 -7.97
CA GLY A 301 -0.38 12.95 -9.24
C GLY A 301 -0.03 14.44 -9.18
N LEU A 302 -0.36 15.13 -8.09
CA LEU A 302 0.06 16.52 -7.87
C LEU A 302 1.59 16.62 -7.83
N TRP A 303 2.25 15.72 -7.10
CA TRP A 303 3.71 15.70 -7.07
C TRP A 303 4.32 15.33 -8.42
N ALA A 304 3.74 14.35 -9.12
CA ALA A 304 4.22 13.89 -10.42
C ALA A 304 4.11 14.98 -11.49
N SER A 305 3.04 15.78 -11.47
CA SER A 305 2.90 16.92 -12.39
C SER A 305 3.85 18.06 -12.06
N LEU A 306 4.12 18.35 -10.78
CA LEU A 306 5.11 19.36 -10.39
C LEU A 306 6.57 18.95 -10.67
N SER A 307 6.89 17.66 -10.58
CA SER A 307 8.23 17.14 -10.84
C SER A 307 8.49 16.76 -12.31
N GLY A 308 7.48 16.96 -13.17
CA GLY A 308 7.47 16.53 -14.57
C GLY A 308 7.75 15.04 -14.71
N ALA A 309 7.23 14.21 -13.80
CA ALA A 309 7.40 12.76 -13.83
C ALA A 309 6.49 12.09 -14.86
N PHE A 310 5.36 12.72 -15.22
CA PHE A 310 4.47 12.24 -16.26
C PHE A 310 5.18 12.23 -17.62
N GLY A 311 5.04 11.13 -18.36
CA GLY A 311 5.60 10.99 -19.70
C GLY A 311 7.11 10.70 -19.78
N LYS A 312 7.83 10.63 -18.65
CA LYS A 312 9.27 10.24 -18.64
C LYS A 312 9.51 8.74 -18.77
N ALA A 313 8.50 7.91 -18.53
CA ALA A 313 8.62 6.46 -18.61
C ALA A 313 7.99 5.94 -19.90
N ASP A 314 8.74 5.11 -20.64
CA ASP A 314 8.21 4.42 -21.81
C ASP A 314 7.03 3.53 -21.46
N TRP A 315 6.12 3.38 -22.41
CA TRP A 315 4.98 2.48 -22.25
C TRP A 315 5.49 1.03 -22.12
N PRO A 316 5.00 0.24 -21.15
CA PRO A 316 5.50 -1.11 -20.93
C PRO A 316 5.09 -2.06 -22.06
N ASP A 317 5.97 -3.00 -22.39
CA ASP A 317 5.68 -4.07 -23.34
C ASP A 317 4.52 -4.96 -22.88
N GLY A 318 3.85 -5.60 -23.84
CA GLY A 318 2.69 -6.47 -23.57
C GLY A 318 2.96 -7.58 -22.55
N ALA A 319 4.18 -8.15 -22.56
CA ALA A 319 4.59 -9.15 -21.56
C ALA A 319 4.63 -8.57 -20.13
N GLN A 320 5.10 -7.33 -19.98
CA GLN A 320 5.14 -6.65 -18.69
C GLN A 320 3.74 -6.23 -18.22
N LEU A 321 2.85 -5.84 -19.14
CA LEU A 321 1.45 -5.56 -18.82
C LEU A 321 0.71 -6.83 -18.38
N PHE A 322 0.96 -7.96 -19.04
CA PHE A 322 0.40 -9.25 -18.65
C PHE A 322 0.92 -9.71 -17.28
N ALA A 323 2.21 -9.54 -17.02
CA ALA A 323 2.79 -9.77 -15.69
C ALA A 323 2.17 -8.85 -14.63
N ALA A 324 1.89 -7.59 -14.98
CA ALA A 324 1.23 -6.64 -14.09
C ALA A 324 -0.22 -7.03 -13.77
N ALA A 325 -0.96 -7.56 -14.75
CA ALA A 325 -2.31 -8.08 -14.56
C ALA A 325 -2.31 -9.31 -13.62
N ILE A 326 -1.47 -10.30 -13.89
CA ILE A 326 -1.32 -11.48 -13.01
C ILE A 326 -0.87 -11.05 -11.62
N GLY A 327 0.12 -10.15 -11.54
CA GLY A 327 0.64 -9.63 -10.30
C GLY A 327 -0.45 -8.95 -9.47
N GLY A 328 -1.24 -8.07 -10.08
CA GLY A 328 -2.39 -7.44 -9.45
C GLY A 328 -3.39 -8.46 -8.90
N LEU A 329 -3.79 -9.44 -9.71
CA LEU A 329 -4.72 -10.49 -9.29
C LEU A 329 -4.23 -11.26 -8.07
N LEU A 330 -2.96 -11.70 -8.10
CA LEU A 330 -2.33 -12.41 -6.98
C LEU A 330 -2.21 -11.52 -5.74
N MET A 331 -1.86 -10.25 -5.90
CA MET A 331 -1.83 -9.30 -4.78
C MET A 331 -3.22 -9.12 -4.15
N GLY A 332 -4.29 -9.05 -4.94
CA GLY A 332 -5.65 -8.94 -4.42
C GLY A 332 -6.06 -10.15 -3.58
N ILE A 333 -5.87 -11.34 -4.14
CA ILE A 333 -6.17 -12.60 -3.46
C ILE A 333 -5.33 -12.72 -2.18
N GLY A 334 -4.02 -12.53 -2.32
CA GLY A 334 -3.07 -12.62 -1.23
C GLY A 334 -3.30 -11.59 -0.12
N ALA A 335 -3.72 -10.38 -0.47
CA ALA A 335 -3.98 -9.33 0.51
C ALA A 335 -5.19 -9.62 1.38
N ARG A 336 -6.23 -10.28 0.85
CA ARG A 336 -7.39 -10.69 1.65
C ARG A 336 -7.08 -11.89 2.51
N LEU A 337 -6.48 -12.93 1.93
CA LEU A 337 -6.08 -14.13 2.65
C LEU A 337 -5.04 -13.84 3.74
N GLY A 338 -4.11 -12.92 3.47
CA GLY A 338 -3.03 -12.50 4.36
C GLY A 338 -3.41 -11.39 5.35
N PHE A 339 -4.69 -11.01 5.45
CA PHE A 339 -5.20 -9.92 6.32
C PHE A 339 -4.55 -8.54 6.08
N GLY A 340 -3.97 -8.31 4.90
CA GLY A 340 -3.40 -7.03 4.52
C GLY A 340 -2.28 -7.12 3.49
N CYS A 341 -1.74 -5.96 3.15
CA CYS A 341 -0.57 -5.79 2.29
C CYS A 341 0.66 -5.37 3.14
N ASN A 342 1.73 -4.86 2.51
CA ASN A 342 2.89 -4.34 3.25
C ASN A 342 2.54 -3.24 4.26
N ILE A 343 1.53 -2.41 3.96
CA ILE A 343 1.05 -1.38 4.89
C ILE A 343 0.19 -2.01 5.98
N GLY A 344 -0.90 -2.69 5.59
CA GLY A 344 -1.90 -3.17 6.55
C GLY A 344 -1.48 -4.39 7.39
N ALA A 345 -0.73 -5.34 6.81
CA ALA A 345 -0.31 -6.55 7.53
C ALA A 345 1.10 -6.40 8.11
N PHE A 346 2.08 -6.03 7.28
CA PHE A 346 3.45 -5.90 7.77
C PHE A 346 3.64 -4.67 8.67
N LEU A 347 3.49 -3.46 8.14
CA LEU A 347 3.78 -2.23 8.89
C LEU A 347 2.84 -2.08 10.09
N ALA A 348 1.53 -2.06 9.85
CA ALA A 348 0.54 -1.87 10.90
C ALA A 348 0.51 -3.05 11.89
N GLY A 349 0.60 -4.30 11.41
CA GLY A 349 0.60 -5.49 12.27
C GLY A 349 1.81 -5.54 13.20
N THR A 350 3.03 -5.39 12.66
CA THR A 350 4.24 -5.41 13.49
C THR A 350 4.34 -4.19 14.42
N ALA A 351 3.93 -3.01 13.97
CA ALA A 351 3.87 -1.81 14.81
C ALA A 351 2.86 -1.94 15.97
N SER A 352 1.78 -2.72 15.78
CA SER A 352 0.78 -2.99 16.81
C SER A 352 1.17 -4.13 17.77
N GLY A 353 2.34 -4.74 17.59
CA GLY A 353 2.79 -5.89 18.39
C GLY A 353 2.11 -7.21 18.00
N SER A 354 1.56 -7.33 16.79
CA SER A 354 0.92 -8.56 16.33
C SER A 354 1.91 -9.54 15.73
N MET A 355 1.83 -10.81 16.13
CA MET A 355 2.63 -11.88 15.52
C MET A 355 2.29 -12.10 14.05
N HIS A 356 1.06 -11.80 13.63
CA HIS A 356 0.63 -11.97 12.24
C HIS A 356 1.51 -11.16 11.27
N GLY A 357 1.92 -9.94 11.65
CA GLY A 357 2.72 -9.08 10.78
C GLY A 357 4.12 -9.63 10.53
N TRP A 358 4.70 -10.31 11.52
CA TRP A 358 6.00 -10.98 11.41
C TRP A 358 5.92 -12.22 10.52
N ILE A 359 4.88 -13.04 10.71
CA ILE A 359 4.62 -14.21 9.84
C ILE A 359 4.37 -13.74 8.41
N TRP A 360 3.56 -12.69 8.23
CA TRP A 360 3.28 -12.10 6.93
C TRP A 360 4.57 -11.66 6.25
N PHE A 361 5.47 -10.96 6.96
CA PHE A 361 6.76 -10.54 6.41
C PHE A 361 7.58 -11.71 5.89
N VAL A 362 7.76 -12.76 6.70
CA VAL A 362 8.57 -13.93 6.32
C VAL A 362 7.97 -14.62 5.10
N MET A 363 6.67 -14.84 5.09
CA MET A 363 5.98 -15.53 3.99
C MET A 363 5.94 -14.69 2.71
N ALA A 364 5.71 -13.37 2.82
CA ALA A 364 5.75 -12.46 1.67
C ALA A 364 7.17 -12.28 1.12
N MET A 365 8.20 -12.35 1.97
CA MET A 365 9.60 -12.38 1.53
C MET A 365 9.91 -13.67 0.76
N ALA A 366 9.47 -14.83 1.27
CA ALA A 366 9.59 -16.11 0.57
C ALA A 366 8.85 -16.10 -0.79
N GLY A 367 7.63 -15.57 -0.82
CA GLY A 367 6.88 -15.36 -2.06
C GLY A 367 7.59 -14.42 -3.03
N SER A 368 8.24 -13.37 -2.52
CA SER A 368 9.00 -12.43 -3.34
C SER A 368 10.20 -13.10 -4.04
N VAL A 369 10.85 -14.08 -3.40
CA VAL A 369 11.94 -14.86 -4.04
C VAL A 369 11.41 -15.57 -5.30
N LEU A 370 10.27 -16.23 -5.20
CA LEU A 370 9.63 -16.88 -6.36
C LEU A 370 9.17 -15.84 -7.38
N GLY A 371 8.53 -14.76 -6.93
CA GLY A 371 8.05 -13.69 -7.80
C GLY A 371 9.17 -13.03 -8.63
N ILE A 372 10.34 -12.81 -8.05
CA ILE A 372 11.51 -12.26 -8.78
C ILE A 372 11.98 -13.24 -9.87
N ARG A 373 12.03 -14.54 -9.58
CA ARG A 373 12.40 -15.56 -10.58
C ARG A 373 11.40 -15.64 -11.73
N LEU A 374 10.10 -15.54 -11.42
CA LEU A 374 9.05 -15.54 -12.44
C LEU A 374 9.05 -14.27 -13.27
N ARG A 375 9.32 -13.12 -12.63
CA ARG A 375 9.38 -11.81 -13.28
C ARG A 375 10.40 -11.78 -14.42
N ALA A 376 11.56 -12.42 -14.26
CA ALA A 376 12.59 -12.49 -15.31
C ALA A 376 12.07 -13.08 -16.65
N ARG A 377 11.01 -13.90 -16.62
CA ARG A 377 10.39 -14.48 -17.84
C ARG A 377 9.57 -13.48 -18.65
N PHE A 378 9.24 -12.32 -18.09
CA PHE A 378 8.41 -11.29 -18.72
C PHE A 378 9.23 -10.08 -19.22
N GLY A 379 10.55 -10.22 -19.34
CA GLY A 379 11.43 -9.17 -19.89
C GLY A 379 11.67 -8.02 -18.93
N PHE A 380 11.95 -8.34 -17.65
CA PHE A 380 12.22 -7.38 -16.57
C PHE A 380 13.65 -7.40 -16.08
#